data_AF-A0A4Y2WW15-F1
#
_entry.id   AF-A0A4Y2WW15-F1
#
_cell.length_a   1.000
_cell.length_b   1.000
_cell.length_c   1.000
_cell.angle_alpha   90.00
_cell.angle_beta   90.00
_cell.angle_gamma   90.00
#
_symmetry.space_group_name_H-M   'P 1'
#
loop_
_entity.id
_entity.type
_entity.pdbx_description
1 polymer ?
#
loop_
_entity_poly.entity_id
_entity_poly.type
_entity_poly.pdbx_seq_one_letter_code
_entity_poly.pdbx_strand_id
1 'polypeptide(L)'
;MGRRSVVYIKYFSSQFIIKEDRVVRDDGSELVVARKIWKLTNDAYPSIFPNQPSYLSLTRKSPSEGITAIKLRDEQNFVEWCTLILLKIFQETYAKKLGDGWLNLRTDDFILCYRLDIKQCPSIVVSMKIYKDLTVEIWHDSVLLKTKSYHFILGEHNKCDRWTKFDSLSWLATFKPNEKVENAIHLIKDAYSQQDDFDKTLFLTVIIEQLKLTLSSKHIYSTEFLLPAAKFLGKAENANQQANTVQAFKITSLFSKYKEIVALVPMKNQTADDLHCQTLKVLQLLNDCQYNVL
;
A
#
# COMPACT_ATOMS: atom_id res chain seq x y z
N MET A 1 12.49 -66.70 -55.08
CA MET A 1 12.67 -65.48 -55.91
C MET A 1 11.78 -64.38 -55.35
N GLY A 2 12.36 -63.47 -54.57
CA GLY A 2 11.62 -62.47 -53.80
C GLY A 2 11.03 -61.37 -54.69
N ARG A 3 9.76 -61.04 -54.45
CA ARG A 3 9.00 -59.97 -55.12
C ARG A 3 9.72 -58.62 -54.93
N ARG A 4 9.82 -57.84 -56.01
CA ARG A 4 10.34 -56.48 -56.01
C ARG A 4 9.55 -55.61 -55.02
N SER A 5 10.15 -55.26 -53.88
CA SER A 5 9.64 -54.23 -52.98
C SER A 5 10.15 -52.87 -53.45
N VAL A 6 9.24 -51.93 -53.71
CA VAL A 6 9.57 -50.57 -54.14
C VAL A 6 8.80 -49.60 -53.26
N VAL A 7 9.48 -48.57 -52.75
CA VAL A 7 8.89 -47.52 -51.90
C VAL A 7 8.82 -46.22 -52.69
N TYR A 8 7.67 -45.54 -52.64
CA TYR A 8 7.49 -44.26 -53.32
C TYR A 8 8.40 -43.17 -52.74
N ILE A 9 8.95 -42.32 -53.61
CA ILE A 9 9.89 -41.24 -53.24
C ILE A 9 9.32 -40.25 -52.20
N LYS A 10 7.99 -40.10 -52.14
CA LYS A 10 7.30 -39.23 -51.16
C LYS A 10 7.52 -39.64 -49.70
N TYR A 11 7.98 -40.87 -49.46
CA TYR A 11 8.25 -41.39 -48.11
C TYR A 11 9.68 -41.10 -47.63
N PHE A 12 10.49 -40.43 -48.44
CA PHE A 12 11.87 -40.05 -48.12
C PHE A 12 11.95 -38.56 -47.80
N SER A 13 12.77 -38.19 -46.81
CA SER A 13 13.11 -36.79 -46.54
C SER A 13 13.80 -36.16 -47.76
N SER A 14 13.60 -34.86 -47.96
CA SER A 14 14.17 -34.10 -49.08
C SER A 14 15.70 -34.16 -49.14
N GLN A 15 16.36 -34.34 -47.98
CA GLN A 15 17.81 -34.48 -47.88
C GLN A 15 18.38 -35.70 -48.62
N PHE A 16 17.57 -36.74 -48.83
CA PHE A 16 17.97 -37.97 -49.51
C PHE A 16 17.68 -37.94 -51.03
N ILE A 17 17.05 -36.86 -51.53
CA ILE A 17 16.60 -36.76 -52.92
C ILE A 17 17.57 -35.89 -53.73
N ILE A 18 18.29 -36.53 -54.65
CA ILE A 18 19.21 -35.89 -55.60
C ILE A 18 18.40 -35.33 -56.78
N LYS A 19 18.27 -34.01 -56.83
CA LYS A 19 17.55 -33.28 -57.88
C LYS A 19 18.47 -32.73 -58.98
N GLU A 20 19.76 -32.64 -58.73
CA GLU A 20 20.74 -32.01 -59.61
C GLU A 20 21.99 -32.89 -59.73
N ASP A 21 22.59 -32.93 -60.91
CA ASP A 21 23.93 -33.46 -61.12
C ASP A 21 24.93 -32.32 -61.13
N ARG A 22 26.05 -32.51 -60.43
CA ARG A 22 27.15 -31.54 -60.37
C ARG A 22 28.40 -32.20 -60.92
N VAL A 23 29.03 -31.56 -61.90
CA VAL A 23 30.32 -31.98 -62.47
C VAL A 23 31.24 -30.78 -62.50
N VAL A 24 32.43 -30.92 -61.93
CA VAL A 24 33.48 -29.90 -61.98
C VAL A 24 34.20 -30.03 -63.32
N ARG A 25 34.27 -28.93 -64.08
CA ARG A 25 35.00 -28.86 -65.35
C ARG A 25 36.48 -28.63 -65.08
N ASP A 26 37.33 -28.87 -66.09
CA ASP A 26 38.79 -28.72 -65.98
C ASP A 26 39.24 -27.28 -65.66
N ASP A 27 38.36 -26.29 -65.91
CA ASP A 27 38.56 -24.86 -65.57
C ASP A 27 38.18 -24.51 -64.12
N GLY A 28 37.74 -25.49 -63.32
CA GLY A 28 37.27 -25.31 -61.95
C GLY A 28 35.82 -24.81 -61.82
N SER A 29 35.10 -24.60 -62.94
CA SER A 29 33.69 -24.19 -62.89
C SER A 29 32.76 -25.39 -62.67
N GLU A 30 31.75 -25.23 -61.81
CA GLU A 30 30.74 -26.26 -61.55
C GLU A 30 29.61 -26.19 -62.58
N LEU A 31 29.44 -27.28 -63.35
CA LEU A 31 28.26 -27.47 -64.18
C LEU A 31 27.18 -28.18 -63.37
N VAL A 32 26.11 -27.44 -63.06
CA VAL A 32 24.92 -27.96 -62.36
C VAL A 32 23.80 -28.17 -63.36
N VAL A 33 23.31 -29.41 -63.48
CA VAL A 33 22.22 -29.77 -64.39
C VAL A 33 21.07 -30.39 -63.59
N ALA A 34 19.87 -29.82 -63.71
CA ALA A 34 18.68 -30.39 -63.10
C ALA A 34 18.32 -31.75 -63.71
N ARG A 35 18.07 -32.75 -62.87
CA ARG A 35 17.69 -34.09 -63.30
C ARG A 35 16.21 -34.13 -63.67
N LYS A 36 15.90 -34.69 -64.84
CA LYS A 36 14.53 -35.02 -65.26
C LYS A 36 13.90 -36.14 -64.41
N ILE A 37 14.72 -37.07 -63.90
CA ILE A 37 14.32 -38.15 -63.00
C ILE A 37 15.16 -38.05 -61.73
N TRP A 38 14.51 -37.80 -60.60
CA TRP A 38 15.17 -37.69 -59.31
C TRP A 38 15.73 -39.04 -58.86
N LYS A 39 16.89 -39.01 -58.22
CA LYS A 39 17.52 -40.19 -57.64
C LYS A 39 17.54 -40.08 -56.12
N LEU A 40 17.60 -41.23 -55.46
CA LEU A 40 17.89 -41.30 -54.03
C LEU A 40 19.39 -41.48 -53.83
N THR A 41 19.92 -40.99 -52.70
CA THR A 41 21.28 -41.33 -52.26
C THR A 41 21.36 -42.83 -51.91
N ASN A 42 22.56 -43.40 -51.95
CA ASN A 42 22.75 -44.85 -51.71
C ASN A 42 22.41 -45.27 -50.27
N ASP A 43 22.47 -44.33 -49.33
CA ASP A 43 22.16 -44.47 -47.91
C ASP A 43 20.73 -44.02 -47.55
N ALA A 44 19.91 -43.70 -48.55
CA ALA A 44 18.55 -43.22 -48.35
C ALA A 44 17.67 -44.28 -47.66
N TYR A 45 16.98 -43.86 -46.60
CA TYR A 45 15.94 -44.66 -45.94
C TYR A 45 14.61 -43.89 -45.88
N PRO A 46 13.45 -44.57 -45.97
CA PRO A 46 12.16 -43.93 -45.84
C PRO A 46 11.98 -43.44 -44.40
N SER A 47 11.70 -42.15 -44.23
CA SER A 47 11.58 -41.49 -42.93
C SER A 47 10.20 -40.89 -42.69
N ILE A 48 9.34 -40.87 -43.70
CA ILE A 48 7.99 -40.30 -43.62
C ILE A 48 7.00 -41.46 -43.72
N PHE A 49 6.31 -41.77 -42.62
CA PHE A 49 5.30 -42.84 -42.58
C PHE A 49 3.93 -42.24 -42.25
N PRO A 50 2.93 -42.39 -43.15
CA PRO A 50 1.56 -42.01 -42.84
C PRO A 50 1.08 -42.93 -41.71
N ASN A 51 0.68 -42.34 -40.57
CA ASN A 51 0.35 -43.01 -39.30
C ASN A 51 1.53 -43.29 -38.35
N GLN A 52 2.64 -42.55 -38.45
CA GLN A 52 3.63 -42.56 -37.38
C GLN A 52 2.98 -42.04 -36.08
N PRO A 53 2.98 -42.85 -35.00
CA PRO A 53 2.46 -42.38 -33.73
C PRO A 53 3.21 -41.15 -33.25
N SER A 54 2.50 -40.16 -32.70
CA SER A 54 3.10 -38.89 -32.24
C SER A 54 4.23 -39.08 -31.23
N TYR A 55 4.23 -40.18 -30.47
CA TYR A 55 5.29 -40.48 -29.50
C TYR A 55 6.63 -40.90 -30.14
N LEU A 56 6.66 -41.18 -31.45
CA LEU A 56 7.86 -41.54 -32.22
C LEU A 56 8.34 -40.42 -33.17
N SER A 57 7.70 -39.25 -33.20
CA SER A 57 8.13 -38.16 -34.07
C SER A 57 9.38 -37.44 -33.53
N LEU A 58 10.21 -36.93 -34.44
CA LEU A 58 11.44 -36.16 -34.12
C LEU A 58 11.15 -34.82 -33.41
N THR A 59 9.88 -34.41 -33.29
CA THR A 59 9.43 -33.19 -32.61
C THR A 59 9.23 -33.38 -31.11
N ARG A 60 9.99 -34.27 -30.49
CA ARG A 60 9.90 -34.53 -29.05
C ARG A 60 10.51 -33.34 -28.32
N LYS A 61 9.70 -32.58 -27.58
CA LYS A 61 10.21 -31.64 -26.57
C LYS A 61 11.10 -32.42 -25.60
N SER A 62 12.22 -31.84 -25.20
CA SER A 62 13.16 -32.52 -24.32
C SER A 62 12.45 -32.95 -23.02
N PRO A 63 12.82 -34.08 -22.39
CA PRO A 63 12.23 -34.49 -21.12
C PRO A 63 12.27 -33.37 -20.06
N SER A 64 13.33 -32.56 -20.09
CA SER A 64 13.49 -31.36 -19.27
C SER A 64 12.40 -30.30 -19.52
N GLU A 65 12.09 -29.97 -20.78
CA GLU A 65 11.03 -29.01 -21.10
C GLU A 65 9.66 -29.51 -20.66
N GLY A 66 9.39 -30.82 -20.80
CA GLY A 66 8.16 -31.44 -20.34
C GLY A 66 8.00 -31.34 -18.83
N ILE A 67 9.06 -31.67 -18.06
CA ILE A 67 9.05 -31.61 -16.60
C ILE A 67 8.85 -30.18 -16.11
N THR A 68 9.53 -29.19 -16.70
CA THR A 68 9.41 -27.78 -16.30
C THR A 68 8.00 -27.25 -16.55
N ALA A 69 7.39 -27.59 -17.69
CA ALA A 69 6.02 -27.18 -18.00
C ALA A 69 4.98 -27.82 -17.07
N ILE A 70 5.19 -29.08 -16.66
CA ILE A 70 4.32 -29.76 -15.69
C ILE A 70 4.45 -29.12 -14.31
N LYS A 71 5.69 -28.91 -13.82
CA LYS A 71 5.94 -28.24 -12.54
C LYS A 71 5.30 -26.86 -12.47
N LEU A 72 5.46 -26.06 -13.52
CA LEU A 72 4.88 -24.71 -13.58
C LEU A 72 3.35 -24.76 -13.51
N ARG A 73 2.72 -25.72 -14.21
CA ARG A 73 1.28 -25.92 -14.18
C ARG A 73 0.80 -26.38 -12.80
N ASP A 74 1.50 -27.32 -12.18
CA ASP A 74 1.16 -27.85 -10.86
C ASP A 74 1.32 -26.77 -9.78
N GLU A 75 2.37 -25.94 -9.86
CA GLU A 75 2.54 -24.77 -8.98
C GLU A 75 1.39 -23.77 -9.14
N GLN A 76 0.97 -23.46 -10.37
CA GLN A 76 -0.16 -22.58 -10.63
C GLN A 76 -1.47 -23.14 -10.05
N ASN A 77 -1.75 -24.41 -10.32
CA ASN A 77 -2.92 -25.11 -9.79
C ASN A 77 -2.90 -25.16 -8.25
N PHE A 78 -1.72 -25.38 -7.66
CA PHE A 78 -1.56 -25.41 -6.22
C PHE A 78 -1.83 -24.03 -5.59
N VAL A 79 -1.31 -22.95 -6.20
CA VAL A 79 -1.57 -21.58 -5.73
C VAL A 79 -3.07 -21.25 -5.80
N GLU A 80 -3.74 -21.59 -6.90
CA GLU A 80 -5.18 -21.38 -7.07
C GLU A 80 -6.02 -22.21 -6.10
N TRP A 81 -5.63 -23.46 -5.87
CA TRP A 81 -6.27 -24.32 -4.88
C TRP A 81 -6.08 -23.78 -3.45
N CYS A 82 -4.88 -23.32 -3.11
CA CYS A 82 -4.58 -22.74 -1.81
C CYS A 82 -5.39 -21.47 -1.56
N THR A 83 -5.55 -20.57 -2.53
CA THR A 83 -6.33 -19.33 -2.35
C THR A 83 -7.81 -19.63 -2.12
N LEU A 84 -8.39 -20.55 -2.89
CA LEU A 84 -9.79 -20.98 -2.72
C LEU A 84 -10.04 -21.63 -1.36
N ILE A 85 -9.11 -22.49 -0.91
CA ILE A 85 -9.23 -23.15 0.39
C ILE A 85 -9.02 -22.18 1.54
N LEU A 86 -8.03 -21.29 1.46
CA LEU A 86 -7.80 -20.27 2.47
C LEU A 86 -9.05 -19.42 2.67
N LEU A 87 -9.70 -18.97 1.60
CA LEU A 87 -10.94 -18.19 1.68
C LEU A 87 -12.08 -18.99 2.33
N LYS A 88 -12.23 -20.27 1.99
CA LYS A 88 -13.28 -21.12 2.58
C LYS A 88 -13.03 -21.40 4.06
N ILE A 89 -11.79 -21.78 4.43
CA ILE A 89 -11.39 -22.01 5.82
C ILE A 89 -11.59 -20.72 6.62
N PHE A 90 -11.18 -19.57 6.06
CA PHE A 90 -11.40 -18.26 6.65
C PHE A 90 -12.86 -18.04 7.03
N GLN A 91 -13.77 -18.25 6.07
CA GLN A 91 -15.21 -18.04 6.25
C GLN A 91 -15.79 -18.91 7.38
N GLU A 92 -15.32 -20.14 7.51
CA GLU A 92 -15.88 -21.12 8.46
C GLU A 92 -15.25 -21.05 9.86
N THR A 93 -13.95 -20.79 9.95
CA THR A 93 -13.20 -20.92 11.21
C THR A 93 -12.82 -19.60 11.86
N TYR A 94 -12.57 -18.54 11.11
CA TYR A 94 -12.04 -17.32 11.72
C TYR A 94 -13.04 -16.54 12.55
N ALA A 95 -14.28 -16.49 12.07
CA ALA A 95 -15.40 -15.95 12.83
C ALA A 95 -15.50 -16.59 14.22
N LYS A 96 -15.21 -17.90 14.30
CA LYS A 96 -15.20 -18.65 15.57
C LYS A 96 -13.95 -18.34 16.41
N LYS A 97 -12.82 -18.02 15.77
CA LYS A 97 -11.54 -17.78 16.45
C LYS A 97 -11.40 -16.37 17.05
N LEU A 98 -12.03 -15.36 16.43
CA LEU A 98 -11.99 -13.98 16.91
C LEU A 98 -12.61 -13.80 18.32
N GLY A 99 -13.39 -14.77 18.79
CA GLY A 99 -13.99 -14.79 20.13
C GLY A 99 -15.24 -13.94 20.26
N ASP A 100 -15.78 -13.88 21.48
CA ASP A 100 -17.01 -13.14 21.78
C ASP A 100 -16.84 -11.62 21.59
N GLY A 101 -17.82 -10.99 20.94
CA GLY A 101 -17.86 -9.54 20.67
C GLY A 101 -17.48 -9.12 19.24
N TRP A 102 -17.05 -10.06 18.39
CA TRP A 102 -16.85 -9.82 16.97
C TRP A 102 -18.08 -10.14 16.15
N LEU A 103 -18.41 -9.24 15.24
CA LEU A 103 -19.45 -9.39 14.25
C LEU A 103 -18.82 -9.54 12.87
N ASN A 104 -19.51 -10.27 11.99
CA ASN A 104 -19.07 -10.45 10.62
C ASN A 104 -20.20 -10.21 9.63
N LEU A 105 -19.86 -9.57 8.52
CA LEU A 105 -20.73 -9.38 7.36
C LEU A 105 -20.05 -10.03 6.16
N ARG A 106 -20.86 -10.78 5.40
CA ARG A 106 -20.40 -11.52 4.22
C ARG A 106 -21.07 -10.92 3.00
N THR A 107 -20.26 -10.59 2.02
CA THR A 107 -20.70 -10.21 0.68
C THR A 107 -20.00 -11.11 -0.32
N ASP A 108 -20.43 -11.07 -1.58
CA ASP A 108 -19.79 -11.86 -2.62
C ASP A 108 -18.32 -11.46 -2.80
N ASP A 109 -17.96 -10.21 -2.58
CA ASP A 109 -16.62 -9.69 -2.92
C ASP A 109 -15.66 -9.54 -1.74
N PHE A 110 -16.20 -9.41 -0.53
CA PHE A 110 -15.40 -9.25 0.68
C PHE A 110 -16.09 -9.80 1.94
N ILE A 111 -15.26 -10.05 2.94
CA ILE A 111 -15.66 -10.39 4.30
C ILE A 111 -15.27 -9.23 5.19
N LEU A 112 -16.23 -8.69 5.94
CA LEU A 112 -16.01 -7.63 6.91
C LEU A 112 -16.15 -8.20 8.32
N CYS A 113 -15.12 -8.08 9.14
CA CYS A 113 -15.13 -8.42 10.56
C CYS A 113 -15.01 -7.13 11.37
N TYR A 114 -15.87 -6.91 12.37
CA TYR A 114 -15.83 -5.69 13.17
C TYR A 114 -16.21 -5.92 14.62
N ARG A 115 -15.71 -5.05 15.51
CA ARG A 115 -16.01 -5.05 16.94
C ARG A 115 -16.70 -3.75 17.32
N LEU A 116 -17.80 -3.86 18.06
CA LEU A 116 -18.57 -2.72 18.56
C LEU A 116 -18.25 -2.43 20.02
N ASP A 117 -18.17 -1.15 20.38
CA ASP A 117 -18.29 -0.68 21.74
C ASP A 117 -19.65 0.01 21.90
N ILE A 118 -20.44 -0.46 22.88
CA ILE A 118 -21.82 -0.03 23.13
C ILE A 118 -21.92 0.66 24.51
N LYS A 119 -20.80 0.91 25.21
CA LYS A 119 -20.82 1.48 26.58
C LYS A 119 -21.40 2.89 26.67
N GLN A 120 -21.21 3.72 25.64
CA GLN A 120 -21.75 5.08 25.59
C GLN A 120 -22.57 5.29 24.31
N CYS A 121 -21.89 5.42 23.18
CA CYS A 121 -22.46 5.52 21.84
C CYS A 121 -21.94 4.34 21.01
N PRO A 122 -22.81 3.59 20.30
CA PRO A 122 -22.38 2.48 19.47
C PRO A 122 -21.33 2.93 18.46
N SER A 123 -20.11 2.44 18.62
CA SER A 123 -19.00 2.79 17.74
C SER A 123 -18.22 1.55 17.34
N ILE A 124 -17.73 1.55 16.09
CA ILE A 124 -16.88 0.48 15.59
C ILE A 124 -15.46 0.76 16.07
N VAL A 125 -15.00 -0.04 17.03
CA VAL A 125 -13.65 0.09 17.59
C VAL A 125 -12.61 -0.40 16.59
N VAL A 126 -12.89 -1.52 15.94
CA VAL A 126 -12.01 -2.11 14.92
C VAL A 126 -12.88 -2.72 13.84
N SER A 127 -12.50 -2.53 12.58
CA SER A 127 -13.01 -3.33 11.48
C SER A 127 -11.88 -3.79 10.56
N MET A 128 -12.08 -4.96 9.94
CA MET A 128 -11.15 -5.58 9.01
C MET A 128 -11.96 -6.03 7.81
N LYS A 129 -11.63 -5.53 6.63
CA LYS A 129 -12.24 -5.91 5.37
C LYS A 129 -11.24 -6.71 4.56
N ILE A 130 -11.65 -7.88 4.13
CA ILE A 130 -10.79 -8.86 3.47
C ILE A 130 -11.43 -9.25 2.15
N TYR A 131 -10.73 -8.95 1.06
CA TYR A 131 -11.22 -9.14 -0.29
C TYR A 131 -10.94 -10.57 -0.79
N LYS A 132 -11.59 -10.96 -1.89
CA LYS A 132 -11.38 -12.25 -2.58
C LYS A 132 -9.90 -12.55 -2.91
N ASP A 133 -9.13 -11.52 -3.23
CA ASP A 133 -7.69 -11.64 -3.54
C ASP A 133 -6.80 -11.69 -2.29
N LEU A 134 -7.40 -11.84 -1.11
CA LEU A 134 -6.78 -11.87 0.21
C LEU A 134 -6.11 -10.56 0.62
N THR A 135 -6.39 -9.45 -0.06
CA THR A 135 -5.98 -8.13 0.42
C THR A 135 -6.81 -7.71 1.63
N VAL A 136 -6.17 -7.01 2.57
CA VAL A 136 -6.79 -6.64 3.84
C VAL A 136 -6.69 -5.13 4.06
N GLU A 137 -7.83 -4.53 4.38
CA GLU A 137 -7.95 -3.17 4.89
C GLU A 137 -8.41 -3.22 6.35
N ILE A 138 -7.78 -2.41 7.19
CA ILE A 138 -8.05 -2.42 8.63
C ILE A 138 -8.37 -0.99 9.07
N TRP A 139 -9.48 -0.83 9.77
CA TRP A 139 -9.85 0.42 10.42
C TRP A 139 -9.83 0.25 11.93
N HIS A 140 -9.42 1.31 12.61
CA HIS A 140 -9.51 1.41 14.07
C HIS A 140 -10.11 2.76 14.44
N ASP A 141 -11.12 2.78 15.30
CA ASP A 141 -11.92 3.97 15.65
C ASP A 141 -12.37 4.75 14.39
N SER A 142 -12.88 4.03 13.38
CA SER A 142 -13.27 4.57 12.06
C SER A 142 -12.13 5.14 11.19
N VAL A 143 -10.87 4.96 11.59
CA VAL A 143 -9.69 5.42 10.84
C VAL A 143 -9.06 4.28 10.06
N LEU A 144 -8.90 4.43 8.75
CA LEU A 144 -8.14 3.46 7.95
C LEU A 144 -6.66 3.50 8.36
N LEU A 145 -6.15 2.37 8.84
CA LEU A 145 -4.74 2.25 9.18
C LEU A 145 -3.89 2.28 7.91
N LYS A 146 -2.81 3.08 7.94
CA LYS A 146 -1.84 3.10 6.84
C LYS A 146 -1.21 1.71 6.69
N THR A 147 -1.01 1.29 5.44
CA THR A 147 -0.32 0.04 5.05
C THR A 147 0.97 -0.23 5.83
N LYS A 148 1.76 0.82 6.12
CA LYS A 148 3.02 0.71 6.86
C LYS A 148 2.84 0.17 8.28
N SER A 149 1.70 0.44 8.91
CA SER A 149 1.44 0.11 10.32
C SER A 149 1.29 -1.39 10.57
N TYR A 150 0.94 -2.17 9.56
CA TYR A 150 0.78 -3.63 9.64
C TYR A 150 1.58 -4.39 8.57
N HIS A 151 2.51 -3.70 7.91
CA HIS A 151 3.42 -4.29 6.91
C HIS A 151 4.27 -5.42 7.49
N PHE A 152 4.62 -5.36 8.78
CA PHE A 152 5.35 -6.43 9.46
C PHE A 152 4.57 -7.76 9.53
N ILE A 153 3.23 -7.70 9.38
CA ILE A 153 2.36 -8.88 9.33
C ILE A 153 2.06 -9.25 7.88
N LEU A 154 1.53 -8.32 7.10
CA LEU A 154 0.99 -8.63 5.77
C LEU A 154 2.00 -8.48 4.62
N GLY A 155 3.12 -7.79 4.86
CA GLY A 155 4.11 -7.46 3.84
C GLY A 155 3.68 -6.28 2.95
N GLU A 156 4.39 -6.10 1.84
CA GLU A 156 4.25 -4.93 0.94
C GLU A 156 2.91 -4.80 0.25
N HIS A 157 2.29 -5.94 -0.06
CA HIS A 157 1.04 -5.98 -0.81
C HIS A 157 -0.21 -6.11 0.06
N ASN A 158 -0.09 -6.00 1.39
CA ASN A 158 -1.22 -6.18 2.33
C ASN A 158 -1.99 -7.50 2.13
N LYS A 159 -1.30 -8.55 1.66
CA LYS A 159 -1.92 -9.84 1.36
C LYS A 159 -1.80 -10.79 2.54
N CYS A 160 -2.96 -11.31 2.95
CA CYS A 160 -3.09 -12.37 3.94
C CYS A 160 -3.04 -13.75 3.27
N ASP A 161 -1.89 -14.07 2.68
CA ASP A 161 -1.62 -15.31 1.92
C ASP A 161 -1.28 -16.52 2.80
N ARG A 162 -1.01 -16.31 4.10
CA ARG A 162 -0.62 -17.37 5.05
C ARG A 162 -1.50 -17.36 6.29
N TRP A 163 -1.76 -18.54 6.81
CA TRP A 163 -2.50 -18.71 8.07
C TRP A 163 -1.80 -18.05 9.28
N THR A 164 -0.48 -17.94 9.28
CA THR A 164 0.26 -17.27 10.37
C THR A 164 0.04 -15.76 10.36
N LYS A 165 0.03 -15.14 9.18
CA LYS A 165 -0.33 -13.72 9.01
C LYS A 165 -1.74 -13.47 9.48
N PHE A 166 -2.61 -14.42 9.17
CA PHE A 166 -3.98 -14.38 9.57
C PHE A 166 -4.18 -14.45 11.08
N ASP A 167 -3.47 -15.35 11.75
CA ASP A 167 -3.51 -15.45 13.21
C ASP A 167 -3.05 -14.14 13.87
N SER A 168 -2.05 -13.51 13.26
CA SER A 168 -1.50 -12.22 13.71
C SER A 168 -2.46 -11.05 13.51
N LEU A 169 -3.47 -11.14 12.63
CA LEU A 169 -4.49 -10.08 12.47
C LEU A 169 -5.35 -9.93 13.73
N SER A 170 -5.57 -11.02 14.48
CA SER A 170 -6.29 -10.96 15.76
C SER A 170 -5.60 -10.01 16.75
N TRP A 171 -4.27 -9.94 16.72
CA TRP A 171 -3.47 -9.04 17.55
C TRP A 171 -3.65 -7.57 17.15
N LEU A 172 -3.79 -7.27 15.85
CA LEU A 172 -3.99 -5.89 15.37
C LEU A 172 -5.27 -5.25 15.91
N ALA A 173 -6.27 -6.06 16.30
CA ALA A 173 -7.48 -5.54 16.92
C ALA A 173 -7.31 -5.06 18.38
N THR A 174 -6.14 -5.30 18.95
CA THR A 174 -5.72 -4.73 20.24
C THR A 174 -4.84 -3.50 20.07
N PHE A 175 -4.42 -3.20 18.83
CA PHE A 175 -3.50 -2.12 18.51
C PHE A 175 -4.23 -0.78 18.56
N LYS A 176 -3.97 0.04 19.57
CA LYS A 176 -4.48 1.41 19.63
C LYS A 176 -3.59 2.29 18.74
N PRO A 177 -4.10 2.87 17.64
CA PRO A 177 -3.29 3.77 16.83
C PRO A 177 -2.96 5.03 17.63
N ASN A 178 -1.67 5.40 17.66
CA ASN A 178 -1.21 6.70 18.15
C ASN A 178 -1.58 7.86 17.20
N GLU A 179 -2.23 7.57 16.07
CA GLU A 179 -2.52 8.53 14.99
C GLU A 179 -3.85 9.30 15.18
N LYS A 180 -4.47 9.29 16.37
CA LYS A 180 -5.75 9.98 16.61
C LYS A 180 -5.70 11.46 16.24
N VAL A 181 -4.58 12.12 16.54
CA VAL A 181 -4.37 13.54 16.24
C VAL A 181 -4.12 13.77 14.74
N GLU A 182 -3.33 12.91 14.07
CA GLU A 182 -3.11 13.00 12.62
C GLU A 182 -4.41 12.79 11.83
N ASN A 183 -5.25 11.86 12.27
CA ASN A 183 -6.54 11.63 11.64
C ASN A 183 -7.54 12.76 11.90
N ALA A 184 -7.55 13.34 13.11
CA ALA A 184 -8.32 14.54 13.38
C ALA A 184 -7.90 15.69 12.45
N ILE A 185 -6.59 15.87 12.24
CA ILE A 185 -6.07 16.84 11.27
C ILE A 185 -6.57 16.53 9.85
N HIS A 186 -6.58 15.26 9.44
CA HIS A 186 -7.08 14.86 8.12
C HIS A 186 -8.57 15.17 7.95
N LEU A 187 -9.42 14.80 8.91
CA LEU A 187 -10.85 15.07 8.86
C LEU A 187 -11.17 16.56 8.82
N ILE A 188 -10.43 17.37 9.58
CA ILE A 188 -10.59 18.83 9.56
C ILE A 188 -10.19 19.39 8.19
N LYS A 189 -9.12 18.87 7.57
CA LYS A 189 -8.71 19.28 6.21
C LYS A 189 -9.70 18.86 5.12
N ASP A 190 -10.33 17.71 5.26
CA ASP A 190 -11.34 17.24 4.31
C ASP A 190 -12.61 18.10 4.41
N ALA A 191 -13.08 18.38 5.63
CA ALA A 191 -14.19 19.32 5.88
C ALA A 191 -13.86 20.74 5.38
N TYR A 192 -12.62 21.18 5.56
CA TYR A 192 -12.09 22.46 5.06
C TYR A 192 -12.14 22.58 3.54
N SER A 193 -11.91 21.48 2.81
CA SER A 193 -11.85 21.48 1.34
C SER A 193 -13.21 21.78 0.67
N GLN A 194 -14.28 21.78 1.46
CA GLN A 194 -15.66 22.01 1.02
C GLN A 194 -16.21 23.39 1.43
N GLN A 195 -15.38 24.28 2.00
CA GLN A 195 -15.86 25.48 2.69
C GLN A 195 -15.29 26.80 2.13
N ASP A 196 -16.16 27.67 1.61
CA ASP A 196 -15.80 28.96 0.97
C ASP A 196 -15.65 30.15 1.95
N ASP A 197 -15.90 29.93 3.24
CA ASP A 197 -15.92 30.97 4.27
C ASP A 197 -14.51 31.27 4.81
N PHE A 198 -13.90 32.36 4.33
CA PHE A 198 -12.53 32.77 4.64
C PHE A 198 -12.20 32.81 6.14
N ASP A 199 -13.12 33.30 6.99
CA ASP A 199 -12.86 33.46 8.42
C ASP A 199 -12.91 32.10 9.16
N LYS A 200 -13.81 31.20 8.74
CA LYS A 200 -13.82 29.81 9.26
C LYS A 200 -12.63 29.01 8.77
N THR A 201 -12.25 29.20 7.51
CA THR A 201 -11.04 28.64 6.90
C THR A 201 -9.79 29.03 7.70
N LEU A 202 -9.69 30.31 8.10
CA LEU A 202 -8.60 30.79 8.95
C LEU A 202 -8.61 30.15 10.35
N PHE A 203 -9.78 30.02 10.98
CA PHE A 203 -9.93 29.37 12.29
C PHE A 203 -9.57 27.87 12.27
N LEU A 204 -9.98 27.14 11.22
CA LEU A 204 -9.65 25.72 11.07
C LEU A 204 -8.15 25.51 10.83
N THR A 205 -7.49 26.40 10.08
CA THR A 205 -6.03 26.40 9.91
C THR A 205 -5.31 26.55 11.26
N VAL A 206 -5.79 27.46 12.11
CA VAL A 206 -5.28 27.63 13.47
C VAL A 206 -5.41 26.35 14.29
N ILE A 207 -6.59 25.70 14.27
CA ILE A 207 -6.80 24.43 14.99
C ILE A 207 -5.87 23.33 14.49
N ILE A 208 -5.74 23.18 13.16
CA ILE A 208 -4.82 22.21 12.55
C ILE A 208 -3.38 22.44 13.02
N GLU A 209 -2.97 23.70 13.14
CA GLU A 209 -1.63 24.04 13.61
C GLU A 209 -1.43 23.69 15.09
N GLN A 210 -2.41 23.97 15.96
CA GLN A 210 -2.36 23.57 17.37
C GLN A 210 -2.29 22.04 17.55
N LEU A 211 -3.02 21.29 16.71
CA LEU A 211 -2.95 19.82 16.69
C LEU A 211 -1.59 19.30 16.18
N LYS A 212 -0.94 20.01 15.25
CA LYS A 212 0.42 19.66 14.81
C LYS A 212 1.46 19.98 15.88
N LEU A 213 1.30 21.10 16.59
CA LEU A 213 2.21 21.51 17.66
C LEU A 213 2.18 20.52 18.83
N THR A 214 1.02 19.95 19.15
CA THR A 214 0.91 18.89 20.18
C THR A 214 1.71 17.62 19.83
N LEU A 215 1.97 17.36 18.55
CA LEU A 215 2.81 16.26 18.08
C LEU A 215 4.29 16.66 17.88
N SER A 216 4.59 17.95 17.86
CA SER A 216 5.93 18.46 17.52
C SER A 216 6.81 18.59 18.76
N SER A 217 8.05 18.13 18.66
CA SER A 217 9.08 18.37 19.69
C SER A 217 9.57 19.82 19.73
N LYS A 218 9.28 20.61 18.70
CA LYS A 218 9.65 22.02 18.58
C LYS A 218 8.41 22.86 18.24
N HIS A 219 8.10 23.81 19.11
CA HIS A 219 6.98 24.73 18.92
C HIS A 219 7.42 25.86 18.00
N ILE A 220 7.10 25.73 16.71
CA ILE A 220 7.36 26.74 15.68
C ILE A 220 6.00 27.11 15.10
N TYR A 221 5.61 28.37 15.25
CA TYR A 221 4.34 28.90 14.75
C TYR A 221 4.53 29.41 13.32
N SER A 222 3.54 29.16 12.46
CA SER A 222 3.50 29.68 11.10
C SER A 222 3.12 31.15 11.08
N THR A 223 3.54 31.87 10.04
CA THR A 223 3.07 33.24 9.77
C THR A 223 1.56 33.31 9.56
N GLU A 224 0.96 32.24 9.04
CA GLU A 224 -0.49 32.12 8.85
C GLU A 224 -1.27 31.97 10.16
N PHE A 225 -0.63 31.51 11.25
CA PHE A 225 -1.19 31.55 12.61
C PHE A 225 -1.01 32.92 13.27
N LEU A 226 0.16 33.55 13.06
CA LEU A 226 0.46 34.86 13.63
C LEU A 226 -0.45 35.97 13.08
N LEU A 227 -0.90 35.87 11.83
CA LEU A 227 -1.82 36.83 11.20
C LEU A 227 -3.23 36.87 11.83
N PRO A 228 -3.96 35.75 12.03
CA PRO A 228 -5.21 35.70 12.78
C PRO A 228 -5.02 36.10 14.24
N ALA A 229 -3.95 35.65 14.90
CA ALA A 229 -3.61 36.15 16.23
C ALA A 229 -3.50 37.69 16.20
N ALA A 230 -2.76 38.25 15.23
CA ALA A 230 -2.65 39.70 15.02
C ALA A 230 -4.01 40.38 14.70
N LYS A 231 -4.93 39.69 14.02
CA LYS A 231 -6.30 40.17 13.71
C LYS A 231 -7.19 40.25 14.96
N PHE A 232 -7.09 39.28 15.88
CA PHE A 232 -7.69 39.40 17.22
C PHE A 232 -7.05 40.54 18.05
N LEU A 233 -5.80 40.90 17.72
CA LEU A 233 -4.95 41.89 18.41
C LEU A 233 -5.01 43.30 17.77
N GLY A 234 -5.96 43.58 16.86
CA GLY A 234 -6.03 44.86 16.12
C GLY A 234 -6.17 46.12 16.98
N LYS A 235 -6.37 45.97 18.29
CA LYS A 235 -6.45 47.04 19.28
C LYS A 235 -5.45 46.75 20.41
N ALA A 236 -4.62 47.72 20.75
CA ALA A 236 -3.72 47.62 21.89
C ALA A 236 -4.54 47.47 23.18
N GLU A 237 -4.12 46.59 24.10
CA GLU A 237 -4.78 46.48 25.39
C GLU A 237 -4.60 47.73 26.25
N ASN A 238 -3.47 48.42 26.06
CA ASN A 238 -3.13 49.63 26.81
C ASN A 238 -3.56 50.93 26.12
N ALA A 239 -4.11 50.87 24.91
CA ALA A 239 -4.55 52.06 24.20
C ALA A 239 -5.71 51.76 23.24
N ASN A 240 -6.64 52.70 23.07
CA ASN A 240 -7.71 52.60 22.07
C ASN A 240 -7.21 52.87 20.62
N GLN A 241 -6.06 52.29 20.26
CA GLN A 241 -5.36 52.50 19.00
C GLN A 241 -4.81 51.15 18.52
N GLN A 242 -4.42 51.08 17.25
CA GLN A 242 -3.82 49.87 16.70
C GLN A 242 -2.51 49.54 17.42
N ALA A 243 -2.31 48.26 17.74
CA ALA A 243 -1.10 47.78 18.37
C ALA A 243 0.07 47.76 17.38
N ASN A 244 1.25 48.18 17.85
CA ASN A 244 2.48 48.21 17.04
C ASN A 244 3.42 47.06 17.40
N THR A 245 3.25 46.48 18.60
CA THR A 245 4.12 45.46 19.17
C THR A 245 3.30 44.42 19.94
N VAL A 246 3.86 43.23 20.16
CA VAL A 246 3.24 42.18 20.98
C VAL A 246 4.22 41.75 22.05
N GLN A 247 3.83 41.86 23.31
CA GLN A 247 4.58 41.36 24.46
C GLN A 247 4.24 39.89 24.68
N ALA A 248 5.24 39.01 24.58
CA ALA A 248 5.07 37.59 24.82
C ALA A 248 5.51 37.21 26.24
N PHE A 249 4.65 36.52 26.98
CA PHE A 249 4.95 35.93 28.28
C PHE A 249 5.19 34.44 28.12
N LYS A 250 6.42 34.03 28.42
CA LYS A 250 6.86 32.65 28.29
C LYS A 250 7.15 32.06 29.66
N ILE A 251 6.60 30.88 29.94
CA ILE A 251 6.98 30.09 31.11
C ILE A 251 8.00 29.03 30.72
N THR A 252 8.86 28.72 31.66
CA THR A 252 9.82 27.63 31.56
C THR A 252 9.77 26.81 32.83
N SER A 253 9.54 25.50 32.69
CA SER A 253 9.56 24.59 33.83
C SER A 253 10.96 24.50 34.43
N LEU A 254 11.04 24.50 35.75
CA LEU A 254 12.30 24.31 36.48
C LEU A 254 12.75 22.84 36.50
N PHE A 255 11.79 21.92 36.50
CA PHE A 255 12.05 20.48 36.64
C PHE A 255 12.02 19.71 35.32
N SER A 256 11.71 20.38 34.21
CA SER A 256 11.61 19.73 32.90
C SER A 256 12.05 20.66 31.78
N LYS A 257 12.19 20.11 30.57
CA LYS A 257 12.51 20.88 29.36
C LYS A 257 11.31 21.68 28.83
N TYR A 258 10.16 21.63 29.51
CA TYR A 258 8.93 22.27 29.08
C TYR A 258 9.06 23.80 29.06
N LYS A 259 8.68 24.39 27.94
CA LYS A 259 8.66 25.85 27.72
C LYS A 259 7.45 26.17 26.85
N GLU A 260 6.64 27.13 27.27
CA GLU A 260 5.41 27.49 26.57
C GLU A 260 5.16 29.00 26.65
N ILE A 261 4.52 29.56 25.63
CA ILE A 261 4.01 30.93 25.64
C ILE A 261 2.62 30.88 26.27
N VAL A 262 2.42 31.63 27.35
CA VAL A 262 1.19 31.62 28.15
C VAL A 262 0.29 32.79 27.78
N ALA A 263 0.88 33.92 27.38
CA ALA A 263 0.12 35.09 26.95
C ALA A 263 0.86 35.87 25.86
N LEU A 264 0.08 36.43 24.94
CA LEU A 264 0.51 37.38 23.93
C LEU A 264 -0.33 38.65 24.09
N VAL A 265 0.27 39.73 24.57
CA VAL A 265 -0.43 40.98 24.87
C VAL A 265 -0.08 42.03 23.82
N PRO A 266 -1.06 42.54 23.03
CA PRO A 266 -0.81 43.55 22.02
C PRO A 266 -0.69 44.93 22.65
N MET A 267 0.38 45.65 22.33
CA MET A 267 0.64 46.95 22.94
C MET A 267 1.07 47.98 21.90
N LYS A 268 0.75 49.24 22.18
CA LYS A 268 1.24 50.35 21.36
C LYS A 268 2.67 50.73 21.75
N ASN A 269 2.86 51.15 23.00
CA ASN A 269 4.16 51.36 23.64
C ASN A 269 4.10 50.73 25.02
N GLN A 270 5.17 50.09 25.47
CA GLN A 270 5.21 49.43 26.78
C GLN A 270 5.72 50.38 27.85
N THR A 271 4.91 50.64 28.88
CA THR A 271 5.36 51.31 30.10
C THR A 271 5.71 50.28 31.18
N ALA A 272 6.48 50.71 32.19
CA ALA A 272 6.82 49.84 33.32
C ALA A 272 5.57 49.40 34.10
N ASP A 273 4.60 50.31 34.26
CA ASP A 273 3.34 50.04 34.97
C ASP A 273 2.45 49.05 34.20
N ASP A 274 2.38 49.19 32.86
CA ASP A 274 1.68 48.24 32.00
C ASP A 274 2.28 46.83 32.11
N LEU A 275 3.62 46.73 32.06
CA LEU A 275 4.31 45.45 32.21
C LEU A 275 4.04 44.83 33.57
N HIS A 276 4.09 45.62 34.65
CA HIS A 276 3.81 45.14 36.00
C HIS A 276 2.38 44.60 36.11
N CYS A 277 1.39 45.37 35.65
CA CYS A 277 -0.02 44.97 35.66
C CYS A 277 -0.26 43.68 34.85
N GLN A 278 0.33 43.56 33.66
CA GLN A 278 0.17 42.39 32.81
C GLN A 278 0.87 41.16 33.39
N THR A 279 2.05 41.34 34.00
CA THR A 279 2.76 40.27 34.69
C THR A 279 1.92 39.70 35.83
N LEU A 280 1.29 40.56 36.64
CA LEU A 280 0.40 40.11 37.72
C LEU A 280 -0.80 39.32 37.20
N LYS A 281 -1.44 39.76 36.11
CA LYS A 281 -2.55 39.01 35.49
C LYS A 281 -2.12 37.64 35.01
N VAL A 282 -0.95 37.55 34.36
CA VAL A 282 -0.41 36.27 33.87
C VAL A 282 -0.06 35.35 35.04
N LEU A 283 0.50 35.88 36.13
CA LEU A 283 0.77 35.10 37.34
C LEU A 283 -0.50 34.58 38.00
N GLN A 284 -1.57 35.39 38.05
CA GLN A 284 -2.88 34.96 38.55
C GLN A 284 -3.46 33.83 37.70
N LEU A 285 -3.45 33.99 36.37
CA LEU A 285 -3.90 32.96 35.43
C LEU A 285 -3.14 31.64 35.62
N LEU A 286 -1.82 31.71 35.79
CA LEU A 286 -0.99 30.52 36.03
C LEU A 286 -1.33 29.85 37.36
N ASN A 287 -1.56 30.63 38.42
CA ASN A 287 -1.98 30.12 39.71
C ASN A 287 -3.36 29.46 39.64
N ASP A 288 -4.31 30.03 38.88
CA ASP A 288 -5.64 29.44 38.64
C ASP A 288 -5.53 28.10 37.89
N CYS A 289 -4.57 27.98 36.97
CA CYS A 289 -4.22 26.75 36.28
C CYS A 289 -3.36 25.78 37.13
N GLN A 290 -3.20 26.02 38.43
CA GLN A 290 -2.42 25.20 39.38
C GLN A 290 -0.91 25.14 39.09
N TYR A 291 -0.36 26.10 38.35
CA TYR A 291 1.08 26.26 38.20
C TYR A 291 1.65 27.07 39.37
N ASN A 292 2.60 26.47 40.09
CA ASN A 292 3.39 27.19 41.08
C ASN A 292 4.54 27.92 40.37
N VAL A 293 4.35 29.23 40.16
CA VAL A 293 5.39 30.11 39.63
C VAL A 293 6.24 30.61 40.79
N LEU A 294 7.54 30.30 40.76
CA LEU A 294 8.53 30.67 41.78
C LEU A 294 9.17 32.03 41.50
#